data_AF-A0A929K9P0-F1
#
_entry.id   AF-A0A929K9P0-F1
#
_cell.length_a   1.000
_cell.length_b   1.000
_cell.length_c   1.000
_cell.angle_alpha   90.00
_cell.angle_beta   90.00
_cell.angle_gamma   90.00
#
_symmetry.space_group_name_H-M   'P 1'
#
loop_
_entity.id
_entity.type
_entity.pdbx_description
1 polymer ?
#
loop_
_entity_poly.entity_id
_entity_poly.type
_entity_poly.pdbx_seq_one_letter_code
_entity_poly.pdbx_strand_id
1 'polypeptide(L)'
;MRLKADLQEQYEISVGYSFSALPSDTDPFKHRIFGRINIAQWESPDFKFVHDLSSIPILPESDTLTIWTQLPDDKLHHTRSGHAEPWPVEDVYADTRRLLAEILQTCRHDEVVVTSDHGYVDLTAGCTFLMGDKWKKMLANQFKERWKRKENNWELEQLYEQKIIRYADEYYVIQGRYSHITGRGKVNTRKHGGLSIMECMTPVLNVRRK
;
A
#
# COMPACT_ATOMS: atom_id res chain seq x y z
N MET A 1 0.24 -1.16 -18.18
CA MET A 1 -0.46 -1.40 -16.89
C MET A 1 -1.79 -2.08 -17.19
N ARG A 2 -2.11 -3.20 -16.52
CA ARG A 2 -3.30 -4.03 -16.82
C ARG A 2 -4.62 -3.28 -16.65
N LEU A 3 -4.75 -2.50 -15.57
CA LEU A 3 -5.96 -1.73 -15.28
C LEU A 3 -6.30 -0.67 -16.34
N LYS A 4 -5.28 -0.03 -16.95
CA LYS A 4 -5.49 0.86 -18.10
C LYS A 4 -6.13 0.09 -19.27
N ALA A 5 -5.60 -1.08 -19.59
CA ALA A 5 -6.11 -1.88 -20.70
C ALA A 5 -7.57 -2.31 -20.48
N ASP A 6 -7.95 -2.61 -19.24
CA ASP A 6 -9.30 -3.03 -18.88
C ASP A 6 -10.33 -1.88 -18.91
N LEU A 7 -9.90 -0.61 -18.80
CA LEU A 7 -10.79 0.56 -18.71
C LEU A 7 -10.76 1.47 -19.95
N GLN A 8 -9.75 1.36 -20.81
CA GLN A 8 -9.52 2.26 -21.95
C GLN A 8 -10.62 2.26 -23.02
N GLU A 9 -11.51 1.27 -23.05
CA GLU A 9 -12.64 1.26 -23.98
C GLU A 9 -13.66 2.35 -23.61
N GLN A 10 -13.96 2.49 -22.31
CA GLN A 10 -14.96 3.40 -21.76
C GLN A 10 -14.40 4.76 -21.35
N TYR A 11 -13.10 4.84 -21.04
CA TYR A 11 -12.48 6.03 -20.48
C TYR A 11 -11.21 6.44 -21.23
N GLU A 12 -10.90 7.73 -21.23
CA GLU A 12 -9.56 8.22 -21.55
C GLU A 12 -8.69 8.13 -20.29
N ILE A 13 -7.51 7.49 -20.39
CA ILE A 13 -6.65 7.22 -19.23
C ILE A 13 -5.22 7.62 -19.49
N SER A 14 -4.75 8.58 -18.70
CA SER A 14 -3.33 8.93 -18.57
C SER A 14 -2.73 8.29 -17.32
N VAL A 15 -1.52 7.76 -17.44
CA VAL A 15 -0.82 7.04 -16.36
C VAL A 15 0.42 7.82 -15.96
N GLY A 16 0.49 8.16 -14.68
CA GLY A 16 1.67 8.71 -14.03
C GLY A 16 2.04 7.89 -12.80
N TYR A 17 2.89 8.48 -11.96
CA TYR A 17 3.27 7.94 -10.67
C TYR A 17 3.40 9.07 -9.64
N SER A 18 3.27 8.69 -8.38
CA SER A 18 3.57 9.53 -7.23
C SER A 18 4.46 8.74 -6.27
N PHE A 19 4.75 9.35 -5.12
CA PHE A 19 5.50 8.72 -4.05
C PHE A 19 4.69 8.66 -2.76
N SER A 20 4.71 7.50 -2.12
CA SER A 20 4.15 7.24 -0.80
C SER A 20 4.80 8.13 0.27
N ALA A 21 4.12 8.28 1.41
CA ALA A 21 4.76 8.77 2.62
C ALA A 21 5.88 7.80 3.07
N LEU A 22 6.74 8.25 3.98
CA LEU A 22 7.68 7.36 4.67
C LEU A 22 7.39 7.40 6.18
N PRO A 23 7.28 6.26 6.87
CA PRO A 23 7.21 4.88 6.34
C PRO A 23 6.10 4.71 5.29
N SER A 24 6.34 3.88 4.28
CA SER A 24 5.40 3.65 3.17
C SER A 24 4.26 2.74 3.62
N ASP A 25 3.42 3.29 4.48
CA ASP A 25 2.42 2.62 5.29
C ASP A 25 1.17 3.52 5.35
N THR A 26 0.02 2.92 5.60
CA THR A 26 -1.29 3.58 5.55
C THR A 26 -1.41 4.72 6.56
N ASP A 27 -0.98 4.50 7.81
CA ASP A 27 -1.17 5.48 8.88
C ASP A 27 -0.34 6.77 8.66
N PRO A 28 0.97 6.70 8.35
CA PRO A 28 1.75 7.88 7.92
C PRO A 28 1.11 8.62 6.74
N PHE A 29 0.60 7.91 5.74
CA PHE A 29 -0.06 8.53 4.59
C PHE A 29 -1.33 9.26 4.99
N LYS A 30 -2.24 8.61 5.72
CA LYS A 30 -3.49 9.21 6.19
C LYS A 30 -3.24 10.45 7.04
N HIS A 31 -2.29 10.37 7.98
CA HIS A 31 -1.92 11.52 8.78
C HIS A 31 -1.38 12.67 7.92
N ARG A 32 -0.54 12.38 6.92
CA ARG A 32 0.04 13.41 6.04
C ARG A 32 -0.99 14.09 5.15
N ILE A 33 -1.95 13.34 4.60
CA ILE A 33 -2.93 13.86 3.63
C ILE A 33 -4.17 14.43 4.33
N PHE A 34 -4.66 13.78 5.39
CA PHE A 34 -5.92 14.14 6.06
C PHE A 34 -5.74 14.74 7.46
N GLY A 35 -4.50 14.80 7.97
CA GLY A 35 -4.22 15.25 9.34
C GLY A 35 -4.73 14.30 10.43
N ARG A 36 -5.16 13.08 10.07
CA ARG A 36 -5.76 12.09 10.99
C ARG A 36 -5.59 10.67 10.46
N ILE A 37 -5.64 9.69 11.37
CA ILE A 37 -5.52 8.26 11.02
C ILE A 37 -6.88 7.59 10.92
N ASN A 38 -7.82 7.92 11.82
CA ASN A 38 -9.16 7.34 11.82
C ASN A 38 -10.07 8.09 10.81
N ILE A 39 -9.97 7.72 9.54
CA ILE A 39 -10.80 8.28 8.46
C ILE A 39 -12.08 7.48 8.19
N ALA A 40 -12.19 6.24 8.68
CA ALA A 40 -13.37 5.41 8.44
C ALA A 40 -14.65 6.00 9.07
N GLN A 41 -14.50 6.71 10.18
CA GLN A 41 -15.57 7.41 10.89
C GLN A 41 -15.64 8.90 10.53
N TRP A 42 -14.93 9.33 9.49
CA TRP A 42 -14.91 10.74 9.12
C TRP A 42 -16.16 11.10 8.33
N GLU A 43 -17.05 11.83 9.00
CA GLU A 43 -18.21 12.44 8.37
C GLU A 43 -17.80 13.77 7.71
N SER A 44 -17.74 13.78 6.38
CA SER A 44 -17.50 14.97 5.56
C SER A 44 -18.38 14.92 4.30
N PRO A 45 -18.94 16.05 3.84
CA PRO A 45 -19.77 16.06 2.62
C PRO A 45 -18.98 15.68 1.35
N ASP A 46 -17.66 15.82 1.37
CA ASP A 46 -16.72 15.57 0.28
C ASP A 46 -15.85 14.30 0.48
N PHE A 47 -16.20 13.45 1.46
CA PHE A 47 -15.46 12.23 1.76
C PHE A 47 -16.38 11.02 1.87
N LYS A 48 -15.95 9.88 1.33
CA LYS A 48 -16.62 8.60 1.49
C LYS A 48 -15.62 7.48 1.76
N PHE A 49 -15.85 6.75 2.83
CA PHE A 49 -15.20 5.46 3.04
C PHE A 49 -16.02 4.34 2.39
N VAL A 50 -15.38 3.53 1.56
CA VAL A 50 -15.99 2.40 0.83
C VAL A 50 -15.34 1.11 1.30
N HIS A 51 -16.07 0.35 2.12
CA HIS A 51 -15.62 -0.95 2.65
C HIS A 51 -15.72 -2.05 1.59
N ASP A 52 -16.84 -2.07 0.87
CA ASP A 52 -17.15 -3.06 -0.16
C ASP A 52 -18.13 -2.52 -1.21
N LEU A 53 -18.48 -3.37 -2.18
CA LEU A 53 -19.41 -3.03 -3.27
C LEU A 53 -20.79 -2.59 -2.77
N SER A 54 -21.26 -3.05 -1.61
CA SER A 54 -22.58 -2.69 -1.07
C SER A 54 -22.64 -1.23 -0.60
N SER A 55 -21.47 -0.61 -0.33
CA SER A 55 -21.36 0.77 0.13
C SER A 55 -21.25 1.83 -0.98
N ILE A 56 -21.16 1.40 -2.25
CA ILE A 56 -21.02 2.25 -3.44
C ILE A 56 -22.30 3.01 -3.86
N PRO A 57 -23.52 2.45 -3.76
CA PRO A 57 -24.70 3.05 -4.42
C PRO A 57 -25.09 4.47 -3.97
N ILE A 58 -24.47 5.00 -2.91
CA ILE A 58 -24.72 6.36 -2.41
C ILE A 58 -23.38 7.07 -2.22
N LEU A 59 -22.88 7.65 -3.31
CA LEU A 59 -21.78 8.60 -3.27
C LEU A 59 -22.33 10.00 -2.89
N PRO A 60 -21.64 10.77 -2.04
CA PRO A 60 -22.06 12.12 -1.68
C PRO A 60 -22.18 13.04 -2.90
N GLU A 61 -23.19 13.91 -2.88
CA GLU A 61 -23.35 14.98 -3.86
C GLU A 61 -22.43 16.17 -3.51
N SER A 62 -21.16 16.07 -3.90
CA SER A 62 -20.17 17.15 -3.76
C SER A 62 -19.50 17.49 -5.10
N ASP A 63 -19.02 18.72 -5.24
CA ASP A 63 -18.24 19.17 -6.41
C ASP A 63 -16.86 18.51 -6.45
N THR A 64 -16.29 18.23 -5.27
CA THR A 64 -15.08 17.43 -5.09
C THR A 64 -15.40 16.26 -4.18
N LEU A 65 -14.94 15.06 -4.52
CA LEU A 65 -15.18 13.86 -3.71
C LEU A 65 -13.91 13.03 -3.57
N THR A 66 -13.53 12.76 -2.32
CA THR A 66 -12.48 11.81 -1.98
C THR A 66 -13.11 10.48 -1.57
N ILE A 67 -12.74 9.40 -2.25
CA ILE A 67 -13.17 8.05 -1.92
C ILE A 67 -11.96 7.28 -1.38
N TRP A 68 -12.07 6.74 -0.17
CA TRP A 68 -11.07 5.83 0.39
C TRP A 68 -11.61 4.41 0.45
N THR A 69 -10.81 3.44 0.04
CA THR A 69 -11.12 2.01 0.18
C THR A 69 -9.94 1.25 0.76
N GLN A 70 -10.23 0.12 1.41
CA GLN A 70 -9.20 -0.79 1.92
C GLN A 70 -8.77 -1.83 0.89
N LEU A 71 -9.41 -1.92 -0.28
CA LEU A 71 -8.94 -2.78 -1.36
C LEU A 71 -7.86 -2.06 -2.19
N PRO A 72 -6.76 -2.73 -2.58
CA PRO A 72 -6.49 -4.15 -2.40
C PRO A 72 -5.87 -4.52 -1.03
N ASP A 73 -5.53 -3.52 -0.22
CA ASP A 73 -4.65 -3.69 0.95
C ASP A 73 -5.09 -4.78 1.93
N ASP A 74 -6.37 -4.77 2.30
CA ASP A 74 -6.97 -5.72 3.24
C ASP A 74 -6.79 -7.18 2.79
N LYS A 75 -6.89 -7.45 1.48
CA LYS A 75 -6.70 -8.81 0.93
C LYS A 75 -5.25 -9.17 0.69
N LEU A 76 -4.37 -8.18 0.52
CA LEU A 76 -2.93 -8.42 0.38
C LEU A 76 -2.29 -8.67 1.75
N HIS A 77 -2.79 -8.03 2.82
CA HIS A 77 -2.32 -8.20 4.19
C HIS A 77 -2.89 -9.41 4.90
N HIS A 78 -4.19 -9.69 4.74
CA HIS A 78 -4.83 -10.78 5.45
C HIS A 78 -4.82 -12.08 4.64
N THR A 79 -4.60 -13.20 5.34
CA THR A 79 -4.83 -14.53 4.78
C THR A 79 -6.34 -14.77 4.65
N ARG A 80 -6.75 -15.65 3.73
CA ARG A 80 -8.16 -16.07 3.66
C ARG A 80 -8.61 -16.61 5.02
N SER A 81 -9.80 -16.23 5.50
CA SER A 81 -10.37 -16.77 6.73
C SER A 81 -10.38 -18.31 6.70
N GLY A 82 -9.77 -18.94 7.71
CA GLY A 82 -9.63 -20.40 7.78
C GLY A 82 -8.53 -21.01 6.90
N HIS A 83 -7.80 -20.19 6.13
CA HIS A 83 -6.67 -20.60 5.32
C HIS A 83 -5.39 -19.91 5.77
N ALA A 84 -4.27 -20.60 5.57
CA ALA A 84 -2.97 -20.09 5.95
C ALA A 84 -2.22 -19.38 4.80
N GLU A 85 -2.83 -19.35 3.62
CA GLU A 85 -2.23 -18.80 2.40
C GLU A 85 -2.83 -17.40 2.11
N PRO A 86 -2.02 -16.48 1.58
CA PRO A 86 -2.50 -15.20 1.06
C PRO A 86 -3.45 -15.39 -0.12
N TRP A 87 -4.27 -14.38 -0.41
CA TRP A 87 -5.10 -14.37 -1.62
C TRP A 87 -4.23 -14.43 -2.89
N PRO A 88 -4.66 -15.16 -3.94
CA PRO A 88 -4.05 -15.07 -5.26
C PRO A 88 -4.09 -13.62 -5.77
N VAL A 89 -3.01 -13.14 -6.38
CA VAL A 89 -2.93 -11.76 -6.89
C VAL A 89 -4.01 -11.49 -7.94
N GLU A 90 -4.36 -12.50 -8.74
CA GLU A 90 -5.42 -12.42 -9.74
C GLU A 90 -6.81 -12.18 -9.12
N ASP A 91 -7.12 -12.86 -8.02
CA ASP A 91 -8.39 -12.65 -7.28
C ASP A 91 -8.44 -11.23 -6.71
N VAL A 92 -7.36 -10.78 -6.06
CA VAL A 92 -7.24 -9.43 -5.51
C VAL A 92 -7.40 -8.37 -6.60
N TYR A 93 -6.77 -8.58 -7.75
CA TYR A 93 -6.89 -7.69 -8.91
C TYR A 93 -8.33 -7.65 -9.43
N ALA A 94 -8.97 -8.80 -9.61
CA ALA A 94 -10.33 -8.89 -10.12
C ALA A 94 -11.33 -8.13 -9.23
N ASP A 95 -11.21 -8.28 -7.91
CA ASP A 95 -12.06 -7.58 -6.95
C ASP A 95 -11.79 -6.07 -6.92
N THR A 96 -10.52 -5.65 -6.95
CA THR A 96 -10.13 -4.24 -7.00
C THR A 96 -10.62 -3.56 -8.28
N ARG A 97 -10.49 -4.25 -9.42
CA ARG A 97 -10.99 -3.79 -10.70
C ARG A 97 -12.50 -3.62 -10.68
N ARG A 98 -13.23 -4.61 -10.14
CA ARG A 98 -14.69 -4.55 -10.03
C ARG A 98 -15.12 -3.36 -9.17
N LEU A 99 -14.52 -3.18 -7.99
CA LEU A 99 -14.79 -2.04 -7.12
C LEU A 99 -14.58 -0.71 -7.86
N LEU A 100 -13.43 -0.55 -8.52
CA LEU A 100 -13.11 0.68 -9.24
C LEU A 100 -14.09 0.94 -10.39
N ALA A 101 -14.47 -0.09 -11.16
CA ALA A 101 -15.42 0.05 -12.26
C ALA A 101 -16.78 0.56 -11.76
N GLU A 102 -17.29 0.02 -10.67
CA GLU A 102 -18.56 0.46 -10.05
C GLU A 102 -18.47 1.90 -9.51
N ILE A 103 -17.33 2.26 -8.89
CA ILE A 103 -17.07 3.65 -8.46
C ILE A 103 -17.10 4.59 -9.67
N LEU A 104 -16.38 4.28 -10.75
CA LEU A 104 -16.31 5.15 -11.93
C LEU A 104 -17.67 5.29 -12.64
N GLN A 105 -18.48 4.22 -12.67
CA GLN A 105 -19.83 4.26 -13.24
C GLN A 105 -20.79 5.12 -12.41
N THR A 106 -20.68 5.06 -11.08
CA THR A 106 -21.56 5.81 -10.16
C THR A 106 -21.10 7.25 -9.95
N CYS A 107 -19.80 7.51 -10.05
CA CYS A 107 -19.21 8.83 -9.88
C CYS A 107 -19.68 9.79 -10.97
N ARG A 108 -20.21 10.97 -10.58
CA ARG A 108 -20.69 11.99 -11.52
C ARG A 108 -19.58 12.89 -12.08
N HIS A 109 -18.38 12.80 -11.53
CA HIS A 109 -17.26 13.68 -11.85
C HIS A 109 -16.63 13.30 -13.19
N ASP A 110 -16.31 14.31 -14.01
CA ASP A 110 -15.71 14.12 -15.34
C ASP A 110 -14.23 13.73 -15.28
N GLU A 111 -13.55 14.10 -14.19
CA GLU A 111 -12.16 13.78 -13.92
C GLU A 111 -12.03 13.00 -12.60
N VAL A 112 -11.47 11.81 -12.67
CA VAL A 112 -11.22 10.96 -11.51
C VAL A 112 -9.74 10.62 -11.43
N VAL A 113 -9.13 10.91 -10.28
CA VAL A 113 -7.74 10.52 -9.99
C VAL A 113 -7.75 9.28 -9.10
N VAL A 114 -7.15 8.19 -9.59
CA VAL A 114 -6.99 6.95 -8.82
C VAL A 114 -5.54 6.79 -8.42
N THR A 115 -5.28 6.59 -7.14
CA THR A 115 -3.93 6.34 -6.63
C THR A 115 -3.93 5.39 -5.43
N SER A 116 -2.75 5.12 -4.88
CA SER A 116 -2.53 4.27 -3.71
C SER A 116 -1.70 5.05 -2.69
N ASP A 117 -1.91 4.75 -1.42
CA ASP A 117 -1.11 5.28 -0.31
C ASP A 117 0.30 4.68 -0.28
N HIS A 118 0.45 3.39 -0.59
CA HIS A 118 1.71 2.70 -0.78
C HIS A 118 1.59 1.54 -1.77
N GLY A 119 2.73 0.90 -2.06
CA GLY A 119 2.83 -0.37 -2.76
C GLY A 119 3.35 -1.49 -1.84
N TYR A 120 3.94 -2.53 -2.42
CA TYR A 120 4.33 -3.76 -1.73
C TYR A 120 5.64 -4.34 -2.24
N VAL A 121 6.38 -4.99 -1.36
CA VAL A 121 7.44 -5.94 -1.72
C VAL A 121 6.99 -7.37 -1.48
N ASP A 122 7.43 -8.27 -2.34
CA ASP A 122 7.41 -9.70 -2.05
C ASP A 122 8.75 -10.14 -1.44
N LEU A 123 8.67 -10.73 -0.25
CA LEU A 123 9.80 -11.22 0.54
C LEU A 123 9.89 -12.76 0.55
N THR A 124 9.29 -13.42 -0.44
CA THR A 124 9.52 -14.86 -0.71
C THR A 124 11.01 -15.17 -0.95
N ALA A 125 11.38 -16.43 -0.75
CA ALA A 125 12.73 -16.90 -1.04
C ALA A 125 13.06 -16.66 -2.54
N GLY A 126 14.21 -16.01 -2.81
CA GLY A 126 14.61 -15.61 -4.17
C GLY A 126 14.18 -14.19 -4.55
N CYS A 127 13.24 -13.59 -3.83
CA CYS A 127 12.82 -12.19 -4.02
C CYS A 127 13.48 -11.22 -3.04
N THR A 128 14.33 -11.70 -2.14
CA THR A 128 15.04 -10.89 -1.12
C THR A 128 16.51 -10.71 -1.47
N PHE A 129 17.10 -9.63 -0.96
CA PHE A 129 18.55 -9.43 -1.09
C PHE A 129 19.33 -10.37 -0.17
N LEU A 130 20.45 -10.89 -0.67
CA LEU A 130 21.34 -11.72 0.14
C LEU A 130 21.85 -10.94 1.35
N MET A 131 21.87 -11.62 2.49
CA MET A 131 22.22 -11.02 3.76
C MET A 131 22.91 -12.08 4.62
N GLY A 132 24.04 -11.72 5.22
CA GLY A 132 24.75 -12.57 6.18
C GLY A 132 23.94 -12.76 7.46
N ASP A 133 24.16 -13.89 8.14
CA ASP A 133 23.34 -14.29 9.30
C ASP A 133 23.40 -13.30 10.47
N LYS A 134 24.55 -12.63 10.65
CA LYS A 134 24.71 -11.52 11.61
C LYS A 134 23.64 -10.45 11.38
N TRP A 135 23.51 -9.97 10.15
CA TRP A 135 22.60 -8.89 9.80
C TRP A 135 21.14 -9.33 9.84
N LYS A 136 20.85 -10.58 9.42
CA LYS A 136 19.50 -11.15 9.54
C LYS A 136 19.05 -11.20 10.99
N LYS A 137 19.93 -11.62 11.91
CA LYS A 137 19.64 -11.68 13.34
C LYS A 137 19.39 -10.29 13.92
N MET A 138 20.24 -9.31 13.62
CA MET A 138 20.04 -7.92 14.05
C MET A 138 18.72 -7.35 13.53
N LEU A 139 18.42 -7.58 12.25
CA LEU A 139 17.17 -7.13 11.65
C LEU A 139 15.96 -7.77 12.34
N ALA A 140 16.00 -9.08 12.64
CA ALA A 140 14.93 -9.79 13.36
C ALA A 140 14.73 -9.33 14.82
N ASN A 141 15.82 -8.95 15.47
CA ASN A 141 15.81 -8.41 16.83
C ASN A 141 15.14 -7.03 16.84
N GLN A 142 15.49 -6.19 15.88
CA GLN A 142 15.13 -4.78 15.88
C GLN A 142 13.79 -4.48 15.23
N PHE A 143 13.39 -5.24 14.20
CA PHE A 143 12.24 -4.94 13.35
C PHE A 143 11.21 -6.06 13.42
N LYS A 144 9.94 -5.68 13.65
CA LYS A 144 8.76 -6.54 13.46
C LYS A 144 8.00 -6.14 12.21
N GLU A 145 7.84 -4.84 12.01
CA GLU A 145 7.45 -4.22 10.76
C GLU A 145 8.67 -3.77 9.95
N ARG A 146 8.46 -3.31 8.73
CA ARG A 146 9.56 -2.80 7.88
C ARG A 146 10.02 -1.39 8.27
N TRP A 147 9.52 -0.88 9.40
CA TRP A 147 9.94 0.37 10.00
C TRP A 147 9.83 0.30 11.52
N LYS A 148 10.47 1.25 12.19
CA LYS A 148 10.32 1.52 13.63
C LYS A 148 10.68 2.96 13.95
N ARG A 149 10.23 3.47 15.10
CA ARG A 149 10.69 4.78 15.60
C ARG A 149 12.18 4.75 15.89
N LYS A 150 12.85 5.90 15.70
CA LYS A 150 14.25 6.06 16.07
C LYS A 150 14.44 5.85 17.57
N GLU A 151 15.55 5.20 17.90
CA GLU A 151 16.06 5.07 19.24
C GLU A 151 17.57 4.92 19.19
N ASN A 152 18.25 5.22 20.29
CA ASN A 152 19.68 4.98 20.41
C ASN A 152 19.91 3.49 20.66
N ASN A 153 20.42 2.80 19.64
CA ASN A 153 20.70 1.37 19.71
C ASN A 153 21.85 1.02 18.77
N TRP A 154 22.87 0.34 19.31
CA TRP A 154 24.06 -0.02 18.54
C TRP A 154 23.74 -0.93 17.35
N GLU A 155 22.75 -1.84 17.42
CA GLU A 155 22.37 -2.69 16.29
C GLU A 155 21.76 -1.86 15.15
N LEU A 156 21.00 -0.80 15.47
CA LEU A 156 20.42 0.11 14.48
C LEU A 156 21.50 0.93 13.77
N GLU A 157 22.49 1.43 14.51
CA GLU A 157 23.65 2.12 13.94
C GLU A 157 24.39 1.20 12.96
N GLN A 158 24.66 -0.05 13.37
CA GLN A 158 25.32 -1.03 12.51
C GLN A 158 24.49 -1.37 11.26
N LEU A 159 23.18 -1.56 11.38
CA LEU A 159 22.28 -1.79 10.24
C LEU A 159 22.25 -0.58 9.29
N TYR A 160 22.32 0.64 9.83
CA TYR A 160 22.36 1.87 9.06
C TYR A 160 23.68 2.00 8.27
N GLU A 161 24.82 1.78 8.92
CA GLU A 161 26.15 1.78 8.29
C GLU A 161 26.24 0.76 7.14
N GLN A 162 25.65 -0.43 7.31
CA GLN A 162 25.57 -1.47 6.29
C GLN A 162 24.55 -1.21 5.18
N LYS A 163 23.91 -0.05 5.23
CA LYS A 163 22.91 0.39 4.27
C LYS A 163 21.65 -0.48 4.22
N ILE A 164 21.36 -1.26 5.26
CA ILE A 164 20.19 -2.14 5.33
C ILE A 164 18.93 -1.34 5.71
N ILE A 165 19.10 -0.29 6.50
CA ILE A 165 18.02 0.63 6.90
C ILE A 165 18.38 2.08 6.54
N ARG A 166 17.38 2.95 6.48
CA ARG A 166 17.53 4.40 6.29
C ARG A 166 16.67 5.20 7.24
N TYR A 167 17.02 6.47 7.38
CA TYR A 167 16.19 7.44 8.08
C TYR A 167 15.05 7.91 7.18
N ALA A 168 13.88 8.03 7.79
CA ALA A 168 12.73 8.74 7.25
C ALA A 168 12.05 9.46 8.41
N ASP A 169 12.22 10.78 8.49
CA ASP A 169 11.74 11.61 9.60
C ASP A 169 12.09 11.01 10.97
N GLU A 170 11.12 10.66 11.81
CA GLU A 170 11.29 10.09 13.15
C GLU A 170 11.47 8.55 13.15
N TYR A 171 11.70 7.95 11.99
CA TYR A 171 11.71 6.51 11.79
C TYR A 171 13.00 5.99 11.17
N TYR A 172 13.31 4.73 11.46
CA TYR A 172 14.12 3.87 10.62
C TYR A 172 13.21 3.04 9.73
N VAL A 173 13.54 2.94 8.44
CA VAL A 173 12.84 2.11 7.44
C VAL A 173 13.82 1.11 6.82
N ILE A 174 13.38 -0.12 6.57
CA ILE A 174 14.19 -1.14 5.90
C ILE A 174 14.31 -0.80 4.42
N GLN A 175 15.55 -0.71 3.92
CA GLN A 175 15.81 -0.41 2.52
C GLN A 175 15.62 -1.65 1.63
N GLY A 176 15.03 -1.45 0.46
CA GLY A 176 14.94 -2.46 -0.59
C GLY A 176 14.25 -3.73 -0.13
N ARG A 177 14.72 -4.90 -0.58
CA ARG A 177 14.10 -6.19 -0.25
C ARG A 177 14.88 -6.96 0.81
N TYR A 178 15.54 -6.24 1.73
CA TYR A 178 16.12 -6.87 2.90
C TYR A 178 15.01 -7.39 3.81
N SER A 179 15.17 -8.62 4.29
CA SER A 179 14.21 -9.29 5.16
C SER A 179 14.96 -10.29 6.03
N HIS A 180 14.56 -10.38 7.30
CA HIS A 180 14.95 -11.47 8.18
C HIS A 180 13.95 -12.64 8.11
N ILE A 181 12.77 -12.40 7.52
CA ILE A 181 11.78 -13.43 7.21
C ILE A 181 12.18 -14.00 5.85
N THR A 182 12.86 -15.13 5.86
CA THR A 182 13.00 -15.98 4.67
C THR A 182 11.92 -17.04 4.78
N GLY A 183 10.82 -16.87 4.04
CA GLY A 183 9.65 -17.74 4.12
C GLY A 183 10.00 -19.23 4.00
N ARG A 184 10.00 -19.95 5.12
CA ARG A 184 9.65 -21.37 5.16
C ARG A 184 8.35 -21.46 5.94
N GLY A 185 7.23 -21.64 5.23
CA GLY A 185 5.91 -21.84 5.83
C GLY A 185 4.90 -20.71 5.60
N LYS A 186 3.86 -20.70 6.45
CA LYS A 186 2.61 -19.93 6.39
C LYS A 186 2.77 -18.48 6.88
N VAL A 187 3.68 -17.71 6.27
CA VAL A 187 3.91 -16.29 6.65
C VAL A 187 3.59 -15.42 5.45
N ASN A 188 2.77 -14.38 5.63
CA ASN A 188 2.54 -13.40 4.57
C ASN A 188 3.87 -12.69 4.23
N THR A 189 4.37 -12.92 3.01
CA THR A 189 5.62 -12.35 2.50
C THR A 189 5.41 -11.03 1.79
N ARG A 190 4.16 -10.63 1.53
CA ARG A 190 3.82 -9.32 0.97
C ARG A 190 3.82 -8.32 2.12
N LYS A 191 4.71 -7.34 2.04
CA LYS A 191 4.92 -6.36 3.10
C LYS A 191 5.06 -4.96 2.50
N HIS A 192 4.77 -3.95 3.32
CA HIS A 192 5.03 -2.55 3.05
C HIS A 192 5.70 -1.89 4.27
N GLY A 193 5.82 -0.56 4.24
CA GLY A 193 6.39 0.26 5.31
C GLY A 193 7.90 0.49 5.21
N GLY A 194 8.58 -0.14 4.26
CA GLY A 194 10.01 0.05 4.03
C GLY A 194 10.34 1.23 3.11
N LEU A 195 11.54 1.16 2.51
CA LEU A 195 12.01 2.09 1.49
C LEU A 195 12.47 1.30 0.27
N SER A 196 11.54 1.04 -0.65
CA SER A 196 11.83 0.43 -1.95
C SER A 196 10.98 1.07 -3.04
N ILE A 197 11.42 0.99 -4.30
CA ILE A 197 10.63 1.52 -5.42
C ILE A 197 9.25 0.86 -5.47
N MET A 198 9.16 -0.44 -5.19
CA MET A 198 7.92 -1.20 -5.22
C MET A 198 6.94 -0.79 -4.11
N GLU A 199 7.44 -0.34 -2.96
CA GLU A 199 6.63 0.16 -1.85
C GLU A 199 6.31 1.65 -1.98
N CYS A 200 7.26 2.45 -2.48
CA CYS A 200 7.17 3.90 -2.44
C CYS A 200 6.64 4.51 -3.72
N MET A 201 6.77 3.88 -4.89
CA MET A 201 6.24 4.42 -6.15
C MET A 201 4.80 3.93 -6.34
N THR A 202 3.84 4.85 -6.24
CA THR A 202 2.41 4.53 -6.37
C THR A 202 1.87 4.99 -7.71
N PRO A 203 0.98 4.23 -8.36
CA PRO A 203 0.41 4.62 -9.63
C PRO A 203 -0.52 5.83 -9.45
N VAL A 204 -0.59 6.68 -10.47
CA VAL A 204 -1.62 7.73 -10.59
C VAL A 204 -2.32 7.54 -11.93
N LEU A 205 -3.62 7.28 -11.89
CA LEU A 205 -4.46 7.19 -13.08
C LEU A 205 -5.35 8.42 -13.13
N ASN A 206 -5.18 9.23 -14.17
CA ASN A 206 -6.13 10.29 -14.50
C ASN A 206 -7.14 9.70 -15.49
N VAL A 207 -8.37 9.56 -15.05
CA VAL A 207 -9.47 8.92 -15.78
C VAL A 207 -10.47 10.00 -16.17
N ARG A 208 -10.76 10.11 -17.47
CA ARG A 208 -11.80 10.99 -18.01
C ARG A 208 -12.84 10.19 -18.76
N ARG A 209 -14.10 10.61 -18.66
CA ARG A 209 -15.18 10.07 -19.49
C ARG A 209 -14.93 10.43 -20.95
N LYS A 210 -15.24 9.50 -21.85
CA LYS A 210 -15.24 9.75 -23.29
C LYS A 210 -16.57 10.36 -23.74
#